data_AF-A0A7J8SCX7-F1
#
_entry.id   AF-A0A7J8SCX7-F1
#
_cell.length_a   1.000
_cell.length_b   1.000
_cell.length_c   1.000
_cell.angle_alpha   90.00
_cell.angle_beta   90.00
_cell.angle_gamma   90.00
#
_symmetry.space_group_name_H-M   'P 1'
#
loop_
_entity.id
_entity.type
_entity.pdbx_description
1 polymer ?
#
loop_
_entity_poly.entity_id
_entity_poly.type
_entity_poly.pdbx_seq_one_letter_code
_entity_poly.pdbx_strand_id
1 'polypeptide(L)'
;MDPPNQLCLVLAIFLSIFSLSSMPKSAIIPKVNVSPQMPSSQLVENLCNGKAIKNRRFCQKALSTPEVIAAMDTTQLGTLIMKLKAANAKATLNVYNEIIKKLGSPQTLKALNCC
;
A
#
# COMPACT_ATOMS: atom_id res chain seq x y z
N MET A 1 29.16 -2.31 20.67
CA MET A 1 27.89 -2.71 20.05
C MET A 1 26.96 -1.52 20.17
N ASP A 2 26.74 -0.77 19.09
CA ASP A 2 25.81 0.36 19.10
C ASP A 2 24.36 -0.15 19.16
N PRO A 3 23.48 0.54 19.91
CA PRO A 3 22.10 0.11 20.06
C PRO A 3 21.43 0.09 18.68
N PRO A 4 20.61 -0.93 18.37
CA PRO A 4 19.93 -1.01 17.10
C PRO A 4 19.06 0.24 16.96
N ASN A 5 19.33 1.00 15.90
CA ASN A 5 18.71 2.27 15.57
C ASN A 5 17.18 2.12 15.70
N GLN A 6 16.61 2.54 16.84
CA GLN A 6 15.23 2.24 17.23
C GLN A 6 14.23 2.70 16.16
N LEU A 7 14.55 3.79 15.46
CA LEU A 7 13.76 4.31 14.34
C LEU A 7 13.65 3.31 13.19
N CYS A 8 14.75 2.63 12.86
CA CYS A 8 14.81 1.61 11.81
C CYS A 8 14.00 0.38 12.20
N LEU A 9 14.03 0.00 13.48
CA LEU A 9 13.19 -1.08 14.01
C LEU A 9 11.71 -0.72 13.89
N VAL A 10 11.32 0.50 14.26
CA VAL A 10 9.93 0.96 14.18
C VAL A 10 9.44 1.03 12.73
N LEU A 11 10.25 1.53 11.80
CA LEU A 11 9.94 1.56 10.36
C LEU A 11 9.85 0.15 9.77
N ALA A 12 10.80 -0.73 10.10
CA ALA A 12 10.76 -2.12 9.67
C ALA A 12 9.52 -2.85 10.21
N ILE A 13 9.13 -2.60 11.46
CA ILE A 13 7.89 -3.15 12.06
C ILE A 13 6.65 -2.61 11.35
N PHE A 14 6.59 -1.30 11.07
CA PHE A 14 5.47 -0.71 10.33
C PHE A 14 5.33 -1.30 8.92
N LEU A 15 6.44 -1.43 8.19
CA LEU A 15 6.48 -1.97 6.82
C LEU A 15 6.20 -3.48 6.78
N SER A 16 6.66 -4.24 7.77
CA SER A 16 6.38 -5.67 7.87
C SER A 16 4.93 -5.94 8.28
N ILE A 17 4.33 -5.16 9.18
CA ILE A 17 2.88 -5.24 9.48
C ILE A 17 2.05 -4.90 8.22
N PHE A 18 2.50 -3.93 7.42
CA PHE A 18 1.87 -3.58 6.14
C PHE A 18 2.03 -4.66 5.05
N SER A 19 3.13 -5.43 5.09
CA SER A 19 3.40 -6.53 4.14
C SER A 19 2.69 -7.82 4.53
N LEU A 20 2.64 -8.18 5.82
CA LEU A 20 1.95 -9.38 6.32
C LEU A 20 0.43 -9.30 6.21
N SER A 21 -0.13 -8.09 6.04
CA SER A 21 -1.57 -7.92 5.77
C SER A 21 -1.95 -8.25 4.31
N SER A 22 -0.98 -8.61 3.47
CA SER A 22 -1.15 -8.97 2.05
C SER A 22 -0.89 -10.46 1.79
N MET A 23 -1.64 -11.37 2.42
CA MET A 23 -1.85 -12.71 1.86
C MET A 23 -3.14 -13.34 2.39
N PRO A 24 -4.24 -13.34 1.62
CA PRO A 24 -5.15 -14.47 1.64
C PRO A 24 -4.57 -15.56 0.74
N LYS A 25 -4.17 -16.69 1.32
CA LYS A 25 -4.06 -17.96 0.59
C LYS A 25 -5.48 -18.35 0.21
N SER A 26 -5.93 -17.93 -0.97
CA SER A 26 -7.22 -18.36 -1.49
C SER A 26 -7.11 -19.82 -1.92
N ALA A 27 -7.87 -20.65 -1.22
CA ALA A 27 -8.09 -22.05 -1.54
C ALA A 27 -8.64 -22.22 -2.96
N ILE A 28 -8.23 -23.32 -3.58
CA ILE A 28 -8.71 -23.80 -4.88
C ILE A 28 -10.21 -24.13 -4.74
N ILE A 29 -11.08 -23.39 -5.44
CA ILE A 29 -12.50 -23.72 -5.62
C ILE A 29 -12.84 -23.54 -7.11
N PRO A 30 -13.55 -24.50 -7.74
CA PRO A 30 -13.65 -24.59 -9.19
C PRO A 30 -14.70 -23.64 -9.80
N LYS A 31 -14.28 -23.09 -10.95
CA LYS A 31 -15.01 -22.89 -12.21
C LYS A 31 -16.41 -22.23 -12.19
N VAL A 32 -16.38 -21.02 -12.76
CA VAL A 32 -17.42 -20.29 -13.53
C VAL A 32 -18.61 -19.78 -12.73
N ASN A 33 -18.65 -18.45 -12.60
CA ASN A 33 -19.85 -17.66 -12.86
C ASN A 33 -19.40 -16.27 -13.34
N VAL A 34 -20.07 -15.78 -14.38
CA VAL A 34 -19.91 -14.43 -14.94
C VAL A 34 -19.99 -13.43 -13.79
N SER A 35 -18.93 -12.64 -13.57
CA SER A 35 -18.88 -11.67 -12.49
C SER A 35 -20.06 -10.72 -12.63
N PRO A 36 -20.93 -10.55 -11.61
CA PRO A 36 -21.86 -9.46 -11.60
C PRO A 36 -21.04 -8.17 -11.76
N GLN A 37 -21.37 -7.33 -12.74
CA GLN A 37 -20.86 -5.97 -12.80
C GLN A 37 -21.31 -5.27 -11.53
N MET A 38 -20.43 -5.28 -10.54
CA MET A 38 -20.68 -4.66 -9.26
C MET A 38 -20.26 -3.20 -9.40
N PRO A 39 -21.10 -2.24 -8.99
CA PRO A 39 -20.72 -0.83 -9.01
C PRO A 39 -19.37 -0.66 -8.32
N SER A 40 -18.45 0.06 -8.94
CA SER A 40 -17.09 0.28 -8.44
C SER A 40 -17.05 0.83 -7.00
N SER A 41 -18.05 1.64 -6.63
CA SER A 41 -18.25 2.15 -5.27
C SER A 41 -18.42 1.01 -4.27
N GLN A 42 -19.14 -0.03 -4.65
CA GLN A 42 -19.39 -1.20 -3.81
C GLN A 42 -18.14 -2.12 -3.75
N LEU A 43 -17.37 -2.22 -4.85
CA LEU A 43 -16.09 -2.95 -4.87
C LEU A 43 -15.07 -2.31 -3.91
N VAL A 44 -14.91 -0.98 -3.99
CA VAL A 44 -14.04 -0.21 -3.10
C VAL A 44 -14.53 -0.30 -1.65
N GLU A 45 -15.84 -0.21 -1.42
CA GLU A 45 -16.41 -0.35 -0.09
C GLU A 45 -16.13 -1.72 0.52
N ASN A 46 -16.38 -2.80 -0.21
CA ASN A 46 -16.10 -4.16 0.25
C ASN A 46 -14.63 -4.38 0.56
N LEU A 47 -13.73 -3.85 -0.29
CA LEU A 47 -12.30 -3.91 -0.07
C LEU A 47 -11.90 -3.18 1.22
N CYS A 48 -12.36 -1.94 1.40
CA CYS A 48 -12.01 -1.11 2.55
C CYS A 48 -12.66 -1.56 3.86
N ASN A 49 -13.71 -2.39 3.79
CA ASN A 49 -14.33 -3.07 4.93
C ASN A 49 -13.65 -4.41 5.29
N GLY A 50 -12.70 -4.87 4.49
CA GLY A 50 -11.98 -6.11 4.75
C GLY A 50 -11.26 -6.05 6.10
N LYS A 51 -11.28 -7.16 6.86
CA LYS A 51 -10.68 -7.25 8.20
C LYS A 51 -9.19 -6.87 8.26
N ALA A 52 -8.46 -6.99 7.13
CA ALA A 52 -7.07 -6.60 7.02
C ALA A 52 -6.86 -5.07 6.92
N ILE A 53 -7.89 -4.32 6.53
CA ILE A 53 -7.84 -2.86 6.35
C ILE A 53 -8.15 -2.19 7.70
N LYS A 54 -7.10 -1.76 8.39
CA LYS A 54 -7.23 -1.09 9.70
C LYS A 54 -7.77 0.33 9.60
N ASN A 55 -7.49 1.05 8.51
CA ASN A 55 -7.91 2.42 8.32
C ASN A 55 -8.86 2.55 7.12
N ARG A 56 -10.14 2.28 7.37
CA ARG A 56 -11.21 2.34 6.35
C ARG A 56 -11.31 3.71 5.68
N ARG A 57 -11.24 4.80 6.47
CA ARG A 57 -11.34 6.18 5.96
C ARG A 57 -10.20 6.49 4.99
N PHE A 58 -8.97 6.12 5.35
CA PHE A 58 -7.82 6.30 4.48
C PHE A 58 -7.95 5.46 3.21
N CYS A 59 -8.35 4.20 3.32
CA CYS A 59 -8.57 3.32 2.16
C CYS A 59 -9.58 3.93 1.18
N GLN A 60 -10.74 4.38 1.68
CA GLN A 60 -11.78 4.97 0.83
C GLN A 60 -11.27 6.24 0.13
N LYS A 61 -10.56 7.12 0.86
CA LYS A 61 -10.00 8.35 0.29
C LYS A 61 -8.88 8.07 -0.72
N ALA A 62 -8.05 7.06 -0.48
CA ALA A 62 -6.98 6.67 -1.39
C ALA A 62 -7.50 6.07 -2.70
N LEU A 63 -8.68 5.45 -2.65
CA LEU A 63 -9.32 4.77 -3.79
C LEU A 63 -10.44 5.59 -4.44
N SER A 64 -10.69 6.83 -4.00
CA SER A 64 -11.73 7.68 -4.57
C SER A 64 -11.29 8.41 -5.86
N THR A 65 -10.34 7.85 -6.61
CA THR A 65 -9.91 8.45 -7.89
C THR A 65 -10.86 8.02 -9.02
N PRO A 66 -11.08 8.87 -10.04
CA PRO A 66 -11.98 8.52 -11.15
C PRO A 66 -11.62 7.21 -11.85
N GLU A 67 -10.32 6.92 -11.97
CA GLU A 67 -9.79 5.69 -12.57
C GLU A 67 -10.14 4.44 -11.77
N VAL A 68 -10.03 4.52 -10.43
CA VAL A 68 -10.40 3.42 -9.53
C VAL A 68 -11.91 3.25 -9.47
N ILE A 69 -12.67 4.34 -9.52
CA ILE A 69 -14.13 4.33 -9.64
C ILE A 69 -14.58 3.81 -11.01
N ALA A 70 -13.73 3.77 -12.03
CA ALA A 70 -14.09 3.14 -13.31
C ALA A 70 -13.87 1.61 -13.31
N ALA A 71 -13.22 1.05 -12.29
CA ALA A 71 -12.94 -0.38 -12.24
C ALA A 71 -14.23 -1.22 -12.11
N MET A 72 -14.43 -2.15 -13.04
CA MET A 72 -15.62 -3.00 -13.09
C MET A 72 -15.47 -4.35 -12.37
N ASP A 73 -14.24 -4.74 -12.06
CA ASP A 73 -13.92 -6.01 -11.42
C ASP A 73 -12.69 -5.90 -10.50
N THR A 74 -12.47 -6.94 -9.70
CA THR A 74 -11.39 -7.00 -8.71
C THR A 74 -9.99 -7.07 -9.32
N THR A 75 -9.84 -7.57 -10.55
CA THR A 75 -8.56 -7.65 -11.27
C THR A 75 -8.14 -6.26 -11.75
N GLN A 76 -9.07 -5.51 -12.35
CA GLN A 76 -8.83 -4.12 -12.74
C GLN A 76 -8.53 -3.25 -11.52
N LEU A 77 -9.34 -3.40 -10.46
CA LEU A 77 -9.12 -2.69 -9.20
C LEU A 77 -7.75 -3.02 -8.60
N GLY A 78 -7.37 -4.30 -8.55
CA GLY A 78 -6.06 -4.73 -8.07
C GLY A 78 -4.90 -4.13 -8.89
N THR A 79 -5.04 -4.09 -10.21
CA THR A 79 -4.05 -3.49 -11.12
C THR A 79 -3.88 -2.00 -10.87
N LEU A 80 -4.99 -1.27 -10.72
CA LEU A 80 -4.97 0.16 -10.44
C LEU A 80 -4.36 0.47 -9.07
N ILE A 81 -4.68 -0.34 -8.05
CA ILE A 81 -4.07 -0.24 -6.71
C ILE A 81 -2.55 -0.42 -6.80
N MET A 82 -2.07 -1.41 -7.55
CA MET A 82 -0.62 -1.61 -7.72
C MET A 82 0.06 -0.43 -8.43
N LYS A 83 -0.58 0.13 -9.47
CA LYS A 83 -0.06 1.34 -10.15
C LYS A 83 0.01 2.54 -9.20
N LEU A 84 -1.05 2.77 -8.41
CA LEU A 84 -1.07 3.84 -7.40
C LEU A 84 0.03 3.65 -6.35
N LYS A 85 0.22 2.42 -5.85
CA LYS A 85 1.30 2.09 -4.92
C LYS A 85 2.68 2.38 -5.52
N ALA A 86 2.92 1.97 -6.75
CA ALA A 86 4.19 2.20 -7.43
C ALA A 86 4.46 3.70 -7.65
N ALA A 87 3.45 4.47 -8.08
CA ALA A 87 3.56 5.91 -8.27
C ALA A 87 3.87 6.64 -6.95
N ASN A 88 3.16 6.30 -5.88
CA ASN A 88 3.39 6.89 -4.56
C ASN A 88 4.78 6.51 -4.01
N ALA A 89 5.21 5.26 -4.15
CA ALA A 89 6.54 4.83 -3.73
C ALA A 89 7.64 5.59 -4.48
N LYS A 90 7.49 5.79 -5.80
CA LYS A 90 8.41 6.59 -6.61
C LYS A 90 8.45 8.05 -6.15
N ALA A 91 7.29 8.65 -5.87
CA ALA A 91 7.22 10.02 -5.36
C ALA A 91 7.92 10.15 -4.01
N THR A 92 7.69 9.23 -3.08
CA THR A 92 8.36 9.19 -1.77
C THR A 92 9.88 9.03 -1.92
N LEU A 93 10.34 8.14 -2.80
CA LEU A 93 11.77 7.96 -3.06
C LEU A 93 12.42 9.24 -3.58
N ASN A 94 11.75 9.97 -4.49
CA ASN A 94 12.25 11.25 -4.98
C ASN A 94 12.38 12.28 -3.84
N VAL A 95 11.42 12.33 -2.91
CA VAL A 95 11.50 13.19 -1.72
C VAL A 95 12.67 12.78 -0.84
N TYR A 96 12.88 11.49 -0.59
CA TYR A 96 14.03 11.01 0.18
C TYR A 96 15.36 11.39 -0.47
N ASN A 97 15.50 11.23 -1.78
CA ASN A 97 16.70 11.64 -2.50
C ASN A 97 17.01 13.14 -2.34
N GLU A 98 15.99 13.99 -2.36
CA GLU A 98 16.17 15.43 -2.11
C GLU A 98 16.53 15.76 -0.66
N ILE A 99 15.95 15.03 0.30
CA ILE A 99 16.27 15.17 1.71
C ILE A 99 17.72 14.72 1.98
N ILE A 100 18.14 13.58 1.44
CA ILE A 100 19.50 13.03 1.55
C ILE A 100 20.54 14.02 1.04
N LYS A 101 20.31 14.67 -0.11
CA LYS A 101 21.22 15.69 -0.67
C LYS A 101 21.42 16.90 0.26
N LYS A 102 20.42 17.24 1.08
CA LYS A 102 20.41 18.44 1.93
C LYS A 102 20.85 18.17 3.37
N LEU A 103 20.91 16.91 3.80
CA LEU A 103 21.21 16.56 5.17
C LEU A 103 22.72 16.45 5.42
N GLY A 104 23.20 17.13 6.46
CA GLY A 104 24.56 16.99 6.98
C GLY A 104 24.70 16.00 8.15
N SER A 105 23.59 15.49 8.71
CA SER A 105 23.62 14.56 9.86
C SER A 105 23.86 13.12 9.42
N PRO A 106 24.98 12.48 9.81
CA PRO A 106 25.29 11.10 9.41
C PRO A 106 24.25 10.08 9.87
N GLN A 107 23.63 10.31 11.03
CA GLN A 107 22.67 9.39 11.62
C GLN A 107 21.31 9.44 10.90
N THR A 108 20.91 10.63 10.45
CA THR A 108 19.70 10.81 9.63
C THR A 108 19.92 10.23 8.23
N LEU A 109 21.10 10.43 7.64
CA LEU A 109 21.52 9.82 6.37
C LEU A 109 21.46 8.29 6.42
N LYS A 110 21.98 7.67 7.49
CA LYS A 110 21.95 6.22 7.69
C LYS A 110 20.51 5.69 7.80
N ALA A 111 19.63 6.40 8.50
CA ALA A 111 18.23 6.00 8.63
C ALA A 111 17.47 6.10 7.30
N LEU A 112 17.72 7.16 6.53
CA LEU A 112 17.11 7.37 5.22
C LEU A 112 17.57 6.35 4.18
N ASN A 113 18.85 6.00 4.14
CA ASN A 113 19.38 4.98 3.23
C ASN A 113 18.81 3.57 3.51
N CYS A 114 18.30 3.32 4.72
CA CYS A 114 17.64 2.05 5.04
C CYS A 114 16.17 1.99 4.58
N CYS A 115 15.53 3.14 4.35
CA CYS A 115 14.11 3.23 3.95
C CYS A 115 13.96 3.05 2.44
#